data_AF-L0RDJ6-F1
#
_entry.id   AF-L0RDJ6-F1
#
_cell.length_a   1.000
_cell.length_b   1.000
_cell.length_c   1.000
_cell.angle_alpha   90.00
_cell.angle_beta   90.00
_cell.angle_gamma   90.00
#
_symmetry.space_group_name_H-M   'P 1'
#
loop_
_entity.id
_entity.type
_entity.pdbx_description
1 polymer ?
#
loop_
_entity_poly.entity_id
_entity_poly.type
_entity_poly.pdbx_seq_one_letter_code
_entity_poly.pdbx_strand_id
1 'polypeptide(L)'
;MAVDQEYLYKTLRGFGETGLPPQTLNMLMFVGLCLAVTVGAVLWYNNRELKKRLTAHPASWITDQSHLTKIIEAALVYRSKIDLSFYSKSEKRRTIPCTLIDITDNMILEVAAQDGIGKSWIGREVTGFFHIPAKQAGMVIFYNFTSTISDIVPKGSQYVNIHVAFPEYIEQTQKREFLRISPPSRHYDYVNIIPDSKAGMNAGMKYLATNGEYAPGYLGGKDSNVILSDISGGGISLELTHMSSKRAAKLQLNKGQNFLVLLGLVDTGNRGIVRHLFVTKIRRIFIDPTQGRAQLGLSFESKFMGYDEDTKKPRWERYKNEGCPEMDDWTYNLYLELYREGNE
;
A
#
# COMPACT_ATOMS: atom_id res chain seq x y z
N MET A 1 -75.69 62.29 -23.47
CA MET A 1 -74.49 61.84 -24.23
C MET A 1 -74.59 60.33 -24.35
N ALA A 2 -75.04 59.85 -25.51
CA ALA A 2 -75.11 58.42 -25.80
C ALA A 2 -73.69 57.92 -26.04
N VAL A 3 -73.24 56.96 -25.24
CA VAL A 3 -72.01 56.22 -25.50
C VAL A 3 -72.21 55.46 -26.80
N ASP A 4 -71.35 55.74 -27.77
CA ASP A 4 -71.42 55.25 -29.13
C ASP A 4 -71.24 53.72 -29.14
N GLN A 5 -72.37 52.99 -29.25
CA GLN A 5 -72.39 51.52 -29.23
C GLN A 5 -71.50 50.92 -30.34
N GLU A 6 -71.28 51.68 -31.41
CA GLU A 6 -70.39 51.30 -32.51
C GLU A 6 -68.93 51.23 -32.07
N TYR A 7 -68.51 52.08 -31.13
CA TYR A 7 -67.15 52.09 -30.58
C TYR A 7 -66.91 50.87 -29.69
N LEU A 8 -67.89 50.52 -28.85
CA LEU A 8 -67.87 49.31 -28.02
C LEU A 8 -67.81 48.05 -28.88
N TYR A 9 -68.57 48.00 -29.97
CA TYR A 9 -68.56 46.87 -30.90
C TYR A 9 -67.23 46.74 -31.67
N LYS A 10 -66.63 47.85 -32.11
CA LYS A 10 -65.30 47.86 -32.76
C LYS A 10 -64.19 47.42 -31.80
N THR A 11 -64.27 47.83 -30.54
CA THR A 11 -63.25 47.46 -29.53
C THR A 11 -63.35 45.98 -29.17
N LEU A 12 -64.56 45.43 -29.02
CA LEU A 12 -64.80 43.99 -28.78
C LEU A 12 -64.37 43.12 -29.96
N ARG A 13 -64.58 43.57 -31.21
CA ARG A 13 -64.11 42.86 -32.40
C ARG A 13 -62.57 42.87 -32.50
N GLY A 14 -61.95 44.00 -32.15
CA GLY A 14 -60.48 44.12 -32.10
C GLY A 14 -59.82 43.14 -31.13
N PHE A 15 -60.45 42.81 -30.01
CA PHE A 15 -59.94 41.79 -29.06
C PHE A 15 -60.19 40.34 -29.52
N GLY A 16 -61.26 40.09 -30.27
CA GLY A 16 -61.58 38.76 -30.83
C GLY A 16 -60.70 38.36 -32.03
N GLU A 17 -60.21 39.34 -32.80
CA GLU A 17 -59.33 39.11 -33.97
C GLU A 17 -57.83 39.10 -33.60
N THR A 18 -57.44 39.49 -32.38
CA THR A 18 -56.06 39.41 -31.88
C THR A 18 -55.68 38.07 -31.23
N GLY A 19 -56.55 37.06 -31.30
CA GLY A 19 -56.20 35.71 -30.88
C GLY A 19 -55.24 35.06 -31.89
N LEU A 20 -54.14 34.46 -31.41
CA LEU A 20 -53.26 33.67 -32.27
C LEU A 20 -54.09 32.66 -33.06
N PRO A 21 -53.91 32.53 -34.39
CA PRO A 21 -54.66 31.58 -35.19
C PRO A 21 -54.62 30.18 -34.56
N PRO A 22 -55.70 29.39 -34.59
CA PRO A 22 -55.74 28.05 -33.99
C PRO A 22 -54.60 27.14 -34.46
N GLN A 23 -54.16 27.33 -35.71
CA GLN A 23 -53.00 26.65 -36.30
C GLN A 23 -51.69 27.03 -35.60
N THR A 24 -51.51 28.31 -35.25
CA THR A 24 -50.35 28.82 -34.51
C THR A 24 -50.34 28.32 -33.07
N LEU A 25 -51.50 28.23 -32.42
CA LEU A 25 -51.62 27.67 -31.07
C LEU A 25 -51.27 26.17 -31.04
N ASN A 26 -51.78 25.40 -31.99
CA ASN A 26 -51.45 23.98 -32.13
C ASN A 26 -49.96 23.75 -32.44
N MET A 27 -49.37 24.59 -33.29
CA MET A 27 -47.94 24.56 -33.59
C MET A 27 -47.11 24.84 -32.34
N LEU A 28 -47.47 25.85 -31.53
CA LEU A 28 -46.78 26.16 -30.27
C LEU A 28 -46.89 25.02 -29.25
N MET A 29 -48.06 24.37 -29.13
CA MET A 29 -48.20 23.21 -28.26
C MET A 29 -47.34 22.02 -28.73
N PHE A 30 -47.29 21.77 -30.04
CA PHE A 30 -46.47 20.70 -30.59
C PHE A 30 -44.96 20.98 -30.39
N VAL A 31 -44.52 22.21 -30.65
CA VAL A 31 -43.15 22.65 -30.39
C VAL A 31 -42.82 22.55 -28.90
N GLY A 32 -43.73 22.96 -28.03
CA GLY A 32 -43.58 22.84 -26.58
C GLY A 32 -43.45 21.38 -26.12
N LEU A 33 -44.24 20.47 -26.70
CA LEU A 33 -44.15 19.04 -26.43
C LEU A 33 -42.80 18.46 -26.90
N CYS A 34 -42.36 18.81 -28.11
CA CYS A 34 -41.06 18.38 -28.63
C CYS A 34 -39.89 18.89 -27.76
N LEU A 35 -39.98 20.12 -27.26
CA LEU A 35 -39.01 20.70 -26.33
C LEU A 35 -39.02 19.96 -24.98
N ALA A 36 -40.20 19.65 -24.44
CA ALA A 36 -40.31 18.90 -23.19
C ALA A 36 -39.73 17.48 -23.33
N VAL A 37 -39.98 16.80 -24.45
CA VAL A 37 -39.44 15.46 -24.73
C VAL A 37 -37.91 15.50 -24.88
N THR A 38 -37.37 16.48 -25.60
CA THR A 38 -35.91 16.60 -25.76
C THR A 38 -35.22 16.94 -24.45
N VAL A 39 -35.76 17.87 -23.65
CA VAL A 39 -35.24 18.17 -22.30
C VAL A 39 -35.33 16.95 -21.40
N GLY A 40 -36.45 16.22 -21.41
CA GLY A 40 -36.61 14.97 -20.65
C GLY A 40 -35.59 13.90 -21.05
N ALA A 41 -35.35 13.72 -22.34
CA ALA A 41 -34.35 12.78 -22.84
C ALA A 41 -32.91 13.17 -22.45
N VAL A 42 -32.57 14.46 -22.53
CA VAL A 42 -31.26 14.98 -22.12
C VAL A 42 -31.05 14.82 -20.60
N LEU A 43 -32.05 15.16 -19.79
CA LEU A 43 -31.98 14.98 -18.34
C LEU A 43 -31.86 13.50 -17.95
N TRP A 44 -32.60 12.61 -18.63
CA TRP A 44 -32.50 11.18 -18.40
C TRP A 44 -31.12 10.63 -18.79
N TYR A 45 -30.58 11.03 -19.94
CA TYR A 45 -29.25 10.63 -20.38
C TYR A 45 -28.15 11.14 -19.43
N ASN A 46 -28.20 12.43 -19.06
CA ASN A 46 -27.24 13.01 -18.12
C ASN A 46 -27.32 12.37 -16.75
N ASN A 47 -28.52 12.07 -16.24
CA ASN A 47 -28.69 11.38 -14.96
C ASN A 47 -28.15 9.95 -15.02
N ARG A 48 -28.33 9.24 -16.14
CA ARG A 48 -27.77 7.91 -16.35
C ARG A 48 -26.23 7.95 -16.38
N GLU A 49 -25.65 8.94 -17.04
CA GLU A 49 -24.20 9.08 -17.15
C GLU A 49 -23.58 9.59 -15.84
N LEU A 50 -24.24 10.50 -15.13
CA LEU A 50 -23.89 10.92 -13.77
C LEU A 50 -23.93 9.75 -12.80
N LYS A 51 -24.95 8.90 -12.86
CA LYS A 51 -25.01 7.68 -12.03
C LYS A 51 -23.81 6.77 -12.28
N LYS A 52 -23.43 6.53 -13.53
CA LYS A 52 -22.21 5.74 -13.83
C LYS A 52 -20.93 6.38 -13.27
N ARG A 53 -20.82 7.71 -13.30
CA ARG A 53 -19.67 8.44 -12.76
C ARG A 53 -19.66 8.49 -11.23
N LEU A 54 -20.84 8.54 -10.59
CA LEU A 54 -21.01 8.56 -9.14
C LEU A 54 -20.84 7.17 -8.51
N THR A 55 -21.15 6.10 -9.24
CA THR A 55 -20.89 4.70 -8.85
C THR A 55 -19.57 4.17 -9.43
N ALA A 56 -18.63 5.06 -9.77
CA ALA A 56 -17.30 4.65 -10.21
C ALA A 56 -16.49 4.22 -8.97
N HIS A 57 -16.53 2.93 -8.65
CA HIS A 57 -15.59 2.34 -7.71
C HIS A 57 -14.17 2.43 -8.29
N PRO A 58 -13.13 2.61 -7.45
CA PRO A 58 -11.74 2.54 -7.90
C PRO A 58 -11.49 1.25 -8.68
N ALA A 59 -10.69 1.31 -9.75
CA ALA A 59 -10.42 0.14 -10.60
C ALA A 59 -9.74 -1.03 -9.84
N SER A 60 -9.17 -0.77 -8.66
CA SER A 60 -8.60 -1.78 -7.75
C SER A 60 -9.65 -2.60 -6.98
N TRP A 61 -10.92 -2.18 -6.99
CA TRP A 61 -12.00 -2.82 -6.23
C TRP A 61 -12.64 -3.94 -7.03
N ILE A 62 -12.65 -5.11 -6.43
CA ILE A 62 -13.34 -6.29 -6.90
C ILE A 62 -14.67 -6.34 -6.15
N THR A 63 -15.77 -6.07 -6.85
CA THR A 63 -17.13 -6.05 -6.28
C THR A 63 -18.00 -7.19 -6.81
N ASP A 64 -17.53 -7.97 -7.79
CA ASP A 64 -18.26 -9.12 -8.32
C ASP A 64 -18.29 -10.24 -7.27
N GLN A 65 -19.48 -10.59 -6.79
CA GLN A 65 -19.67 -11.60 -5.74
C GLN A 65 -19.07 -12.95 -6.14
N SER A 66 -19.16 -13.34 -7.41
CA SER A 66 -18.60 -14.60 -7.88
C SER A 66 -17.07 -14.61 -7.80
N HIS A 67 -16.45 -13.47 -8.09
CA HIS A 67 -15.01 -13.29 -8.03
C HIS A 67 -14.52 -13.17 -6.58
N LEU A 68 -15.27 -12.45 -5.72
CA LEU A 68 -15.00 -12.34 -4.28
C LEU A 68 -14.96 -13.71 -3.62
N THR A 69 -15.97 -14.53 -3.84
CA THR A 69 -16.03 -15.89 -3.31
C THR A 69 -14.84 -16.72 -3.76
N LYS A 70 -14.47 -16.69 -5.04
CA LYS A 70 -13.29 -17.40 -5.54
C LYS A 70 -11.98 -16.95 -4.88
N ILE A 71 -11.81 -15.65 -4.61
CA ILE A 71 -10.61 -15.12 -3.96
C ILE A 71 -10.52 -15.59 -2.51
N ILE A 72 -11.62 -15.54 -1.78
CA ILE A 72 -11.67 -15.95 -0.37
C ILE A 72 -11.55 -17.49 -0.27
N GLU A 73 -12.19 -18.24 -1.16
CA GLU A 73 -12.01 -19.69 -1.29
C GLU A 73 -10.56 -20.05 -1.59
N ALA A 74 -9.89 -19.34 -2.49
CA ALA A 74 -8.46 -19.53 -2.74
C ALA A 74 -7.65 -19.26 -1.46
N ALA A 75 -7.97 -18.21 -0.70
CA ALA A 75 -7.33 -17.94 0.57
C ALA A 75 -7.53 -19.08 1.59
N LEU A 76 -8.70 -19.72 1.61
CA LEU A 76 -8.98 -20.89 2.44
C LEU A 76 -8.15 -22.11 1.99
N VAL A 77 -8.16 -22.42 0.69
CA VAL A 77 -7.41 -23.55 0.09
C VAL A 77 -5.91 -23.43 0.38
N TYR A 78 -5.34 -22.24 0.21
CA TYR A 78 -3.93 -21.97 0.47
C TYR A 78 -3.60 -21.71 1.95
N ARG A 79 -4.60 -21.78 2.84
CA ARG A 79 -4.47 -21.47 4.29
C ARG A 79 -3.78 -20.13 4.53
N SER A 80 -4.15 -19.14 3.74
CA SER A 80 -3.61 -17.79 3.82
C SER A 80 -3.86 -17.20 5.20
N LYS A 81 -2.80 -16.65 5.81
CA LYS A 81 -2.93 -15.88 7.06
C LYS A 81 -3.60 -14.55 6.77
N ILE A 82 -4.60 -14.20 7.58
CA ILE A 82 -5.33 -12.94 7.51
C ILE A 82 -4.94 -12.07 8.70
N ASP A 83 -4.32 -10.93 8.43
CA ASP A 83 -4.00 -9.91 9.42
C ASP A 83 -5.25 -9.01 9.64
N LEU A 84 -6.00 -9.23 10.71
CA LEU A 84 -7.11 -8.35 11.09
C LEU A 84 -6.61 -7.12 11.83
N SER A 85 -7.10 -5.94 11.46
CA SER A 85 -6.78 -4.66 12.12
C SER A 85 -8.04 -3.90 12.49
N PHE A 86 -8.05 -3.30 13.68
CA PHE A 86 -9.13 -2.40 14.10
C PHE A 86 -8.86 -0.97 13.63
N TYR A 87 -9.88 -0.33 13.08
CA TYR A 87 -9.84 1.10 12.80
C TYR A 87 -10.21 1.85 14.09
N SER A 88 -9.21 2.36 14.81
CA SER A 88 -9.43 3.34 15.87
C SER A 88 -8.83 4.66 15.42
N LYS A 89 -9.65 5.72 15.36
CA LYS A 89 -9.20 7.09 15.05
C LYS A 89 -8.22 7.66 16.10
N SER A 90 -8.00 6.98 17.23
CA SER A 90 -7.16 7.48 18.33
C SER A 90 -6.19 6.47 18.97
N GLU A 91 -6.27 5.17 18.64
CA GLU A 91 -5.36 4.15 19.18
C GLU A 91 -4.40 3.60 18.13
N LYS A 92 -3.23 3.13 18.61
CA LYS A 92 -2.29 2.35 17.79
C LYS A 92 -3.03 1.16 17.17
N ARG A 93 -3.03 1.07 15.83
CA ARG A 93 -3.59 -0.04 15.05
C ARG A 93 -3.12 -1.38 15.64
N ARG A 94 -4.02 -2.09 16.34
CA ARG A 94 -3.78 -3.45 16.83
C ARG A 94 -4.07 -4.40 15.67
N THR A 95 -3.02 -5.09 15.21
CA THR A 95 -3.12 -6.12 14.17
C THR A 95 -3.01 -7.50 14.80
N ILE A 96 -3.87 -8.41 14.39
CA ILE A 96 -4.01 -9.74 14.95
C ILE A 96 -3.95 -10.74 13.81
N PRO A 97 -2.98 -11.66 13.80
CA PRO A 97 -2.91 -12.70 12.80
C PRO A 97 -3.97 -13.76 13.08
N CYS A 98 -4.77 -14.05 12.06
CA CYS A 98 -5.82 -15.06 12.10
C CYS A 98 -5.62 -16.05 10.93
N THR A 99 -6.18 -17.25 11.08
CA THR A 99 -6.22 -18.24 10.01
C THR A 99 -7.67 -18.41 9.55
N LEU A 100 -7.91 -18.32 8.24
CA LEU A 100 -9.23 -18.65 7.69
C LEU A 100 -9.43 -20.17 7.76
N ILE A 101 -10.44 -20.60 8.54
CA ILE A 101 -10.71 -22.03 8.75
C ILE A 101 -11.91 -22.53 7.97
N ASP A 102 -12.88 -21.65 7.69
CA ASP A 102 -14.08 -22.02 6.95
C ASP A 102 -14.76 -20.78 6.34
N ILE A 103 -15.57 -21.02 5.31
CA ILE A 103 -16.40 -20.00 4.65
C ILE A 103 -17.82 -20.57 4.55
N THR A 104 -18.75 -19.91 5.23
CA THR A 104 -20.19 -20.17 5.12
C THR A 104 -20.86 -18.87 4.64
N ASP A 105 -21.90 -18.41 5.33
CA ASP A 105 -22.43 -17.05 5.17
C ASP A 105 -21.47 -16.00 5.77
N ASN A 106 -20.55 -16.43 6.63
CA ASN A 106 -19.49 -15.63 7.23
C ASN A 106 -18.12 -16.29 7.00
N MET A 107 -17.07 -15.48 7.01
CA MET A 107 -15.70 -15.96 7.12
C MET A 107 -15.41 -16.32 8.58
N ILE A 108 -15.00 -17.56 8.84
CA ILE A 108 -14.65 -18.02 10.18
C ILE A 108 -13.13 -17.98 10.33
N LEU A 109 -12.64 -17.15 11.23
CA LEU A 109 -11.23 -16.90 11.46
C LEU A 109 -10.80 -17.43 12.83
N GLU A 110 -9.82 -18.32 12.86
CA GLU A 110 -9.26 -18.83 14.10
C GLU A 110 -8.10 -17.94 14.57
N VAL A 111 -8.11 -17.61 15.86
CA VAL A 111 -7.05 -16.86 16.54
C VAL A 111 -6.72 -17.53 17.88
N ALA A 112 -5.45 -17.45 18.30
CA ALA A 112 -5.06 -17.86 19.63
C ALA A 112 -5.78 -16.99 20.69
N ALA A 113 -6.30 -17.63 21.74
CA ALA A 113 -6.92 -16.92 22.86
C ALA A 113 -5.90 -15.95 23.48
N GLN A 114 -6.21 -14.66 23.43
CA GLN A 114 -5.41 -13.59 24.02
C GLN A 114 -6.27 -12.70 24.89
N ASP A 115 -5.66 -12.06 25.88
CA ASP A 115 -6.35 -11.10 26.73
C ASP A 115 -6.94 -9.95 25.90
N GLY A 116 -8.25 -9.75 26.10
CA GLY A 116 -9.04 -8.71 25.46
C GLY A 116 -9.78 -9.13 24.18
N ILE A 117 -9.65 -10.39 23.71
CA ILE A 117 -10.54 -10.93 22.66
C ILE A 117 -11.83 -11.40 23.32
N GLY A 118 -12.96 -10.81 22.93
CA GLY A 118 -14.25 -11.18 23.50
C GLY A 118 -15.41 -10.41 22.90
N LYS A 119 -16.60 -10.59 23.47
CA LYS A 119 -17.87 -10.06 22.94
C LYS A 119 -17.89 -8.55 22.67
N SER A 120 -17.00 -7.78 23.29
CA SER A 120 -16.86 -6.33 23.06
C SER A 120 -16.42 -5.96 21.63
N TRP A 121 -15.98 -6.93 20.83
CA TRP A 121 -15.56 -6.74 19.44
C TRP A 121 -16.69 -6.99 18.44
N ILE A 122 -17.79 -7.63 18.86
CA ILE A 122 -18.95 -7.86 18.01
C ILE A 122 -19.51 -6.50 17.58
N GLY A 123 -19.80 -6.35 16.28
CA GLY A 123 -20.25 -5.10 15.66
C GLY A 123 -19.14 -4.10 15.33
N ARG A 124 -17.87 -4.40 15.61
CA ARG A 124 -16.76 -3.52 15.23
C ARG A 124 -16.35 -3.73 13.78
N GLU A 125 -16.07 -2.62 13.10
CA GLU A 125 -15.46 -2.61 11.78
C GLU A 125 -13.98 -3.01 11.89
N VAL A 126 -13.57 -3.90 11.00
CA VAL A 126 -12.21 -4.41 10.89
C VAL A 126 -11.74 -4.37 9.45
N THR A 127 -10.45 -4.14 9.28
CA THR A 127 -9.75 -4.25 8.00
C THR A 127 -8.95 -5.54 8.01
N GLY A 128 -9.27 -6.45 7.09
CA GLY A 128 -8.56 -7.71 6.92
C GLY A 128 -7.59 -7.66 5.75
N PHE A 129 -6.35 -8.05 6.01
CA PHE A 129 -5.30 -8.09 5.00
C PHE A 129 -4.79 -9.50 4.80
N PHE A 130 -4.73 -9.98 3.56
CA PHE A 130 -4.24 -11.33 3.25
C PHE A 130 -3.53 -11.38 1.90
N HIS A 131 -2.95 -12.54 1.58
CA HIS A 131 -2.34 -12.78 0.29
C HIS A 131 -2.59 -14.20 -0.18
N ILE A 132 -2.67 -14.38 -1.49
CA ILE A 132 -2.74 -15.71 -2.10
C ILE A 132 -1.55 -15.87 -3.05
N PRO A 133 -1.01 -17.08 -3.23
CA PRO A 133 -0.01 -17.33 -4.26
C PRO A 133 -0.58 -17.01 -5.64
N ALA A 134 0.21 -16.34 -6.46
CA ALA A 134 -0.12 -16.15 -7.87
C ALA A 134 0.12 -17.45 -8.65
N LYS A 135 -0.28 -17.49 -9.92
CA LYS A 135 0.00 -18.63 -10.82
C LYS A 135 1.51 -18.90 -10.98
N GLN A 136 2.35 -17.90 -10.71
CA GLN A 136 3.80 -17.99 -10.82
C GLN A 136 4.42 -18.28 -9.45
N ALA A 137 5.38 -19.20 -9.44
CA ALA A 137 6.07 -19.61 -8.21
C ALA A 137 6.80 -18.42 -7.57
N GLY A 138 6.64 -18.25 -6.26
CA GLY A 138 7.26 -17.16 -5.49
C GLY A 138 6.53 -15.81 -5.55
N MET A 139 5.51 -15.67 -6.40
CA MET A 139 4.70 -14.46 -6.50
C MET A 139 3.43 -14.57 -5.64
N VAL A 140 3.03 -13.45 -5.03
CA VAL A 140 1.82 -13.38 -4.19
C VAL A 140 1.01 -12.13 -4.54
N ILE A 141 -0.30 -12.25 -4.53
CA ILE A 141 -1.23 -11.14 -4.73
C ILE A 141 -1.80 -10.76 -3.38
N PHE A 142 -1.72 -9.48 -3.04
CA PHE A 142 -2.20 -8.96 -1.77
C PHE A 142 -3.60 -8.37 -1.90
N TYR A 143 -4.43 -8.68 -0.93
CA TYR A 143 -5.81 -8.23 -0.86
C TYR A 143 -6.09 -7.58 0.49
N ASN A 144 -6.94 -6.58 0.44
CA ASN A 144 -7.45 -5.89 1.61
C ASN A 144 -8.99 -5.86 1.53
N PHE A 145 -9.65 -5.99 2.68
CA PHE A 145 -11.10 -5.85 2.76
C PHE A 145 -11.49 -5.15 4.04
N THR A 146 -12.67 -4.54 4.03
CA THR A 146 -13.31 -4.01 5.24
C THR A 146 -14.57 -4.81 5.50
N SER A 147 -14.78 -5.20 6.75
CA SER A 147 -15.99 -5.92 7.16
C SER A 147 -16.26 -5.70 8.65
N THR A 148 -17.33 -6.29 9.15
CA THR A 148 -17.75 -6.20 10.56
C THR A 148 -17.68 -7.58 11.21
N ILE A 149 -17.24 -7.62 12.47
CA ILE A 149 -17.29 -8.85 13.27
C ILE A 149 -18.75 -9.14 13.64
N SER A 150 -19.28 -10.27 13.17
CA SER A 150 -20.65 -10.69 13.43
C SER A 150 -20.77 -11.49 14.74
N ASP A 151 -19.79 -12.31 15.07
CA ASP A 151 -19.80 -13.11 16.30
C ASP A 151 -18.39 -13.53 16.75
N ILE A 152 -18.26 -13.94 18.01
CA ILE A 152 -17.03 -14.48 18.59
C ILE A 152 -17.37 -15.71 19.43
N VAL A 153 -16.87 -16.86 18.98
CA VAL A 153 -17.13 -18.16 19.58
C VAL A 153 -15.84 -18.73 20.18
N PRO A 154 -15.70 -18.83 21.51
CA PRO A 154 -14.54 -19.46 22.11
C PRO A 154 -14.52 -20.96 21.81
N LYS A 155 -13.36 -21.50 21.42
CA LYS A 155 -13.16 -22.91 21.09
C LYS A 155 -12.14 -23.51 22.05
N GLY A 156 -12.61 -23.87 23.23
CA GLY A 156 -11.76 -24.32 24.34
C GLY A 156 -10.99 -23.17 24.99
N SER A 157 -9.86 -23.48 25.64
CA SER A 157 -9.05 -22.50 26.37
C SER A 157 -7.97 -21.82 25.52
N GLN A 158 -7.66 -22.35 24.34
CA GLN A 158 -6.50 -21.93 23.54
C GLN A 158 -6.86 -21.14 22.28
N TYR A 159 -8.09 -21.26 21.78
CA TYR A 159 -8.49 -20.65 20.52
C TYR A 159 -9.84 -19.98 20.61
N VAL A 160 -10.02 -18.97 19.76
CA VAL A 160 -11.27 -18.25 19.59
C VAL A 160 -11.56 -18.16 18.10
N ASN A 161 -12.79 -18.46 17.70
CA ASN A 161 -13.29 -18.24 16.36
C ASN A 161 -13.93 -16.85 16.29
N ILE A 162 -13.47 -16.03 15.36
CA ILE A 162 -14.05 -14.73 15.03
C ILE A 162 -14.82 -14.92 13.73
N HIS A 163 -16.12 -14.68 13.78
CA HIS A 163 -16.99 -14.68 12.61
C HIS A 163 -16.99 -13.26 12.05
N VAL A 164 -16.57 -13.13 10.79
CA VAL A 164 -16.52 -11.86 10.08
C VAL A 164 -17.48 -11.94 8.91
N ALA A 165 -18.33 -10.93 8.77
CA ALA A 165 -19.26 -10.86 7.65
C ALA A 165 -18.51 -10.92 6.31
N PHE A 166 -19.15 -11.48 5.30
CA PHE A 166 -18.59 -11.49 3.96
C PHE A 166 -18.43 -10.03 3.46
N PRO A 167 -17.26 -9.63 2.94
CA PRO A 167 -17.03 -8.24 2.56
C PRO A 167 -17.82 -7.88 1.29
N GLU A 168 -18.32 -6.65 1.21
CA GLU A 168 -19.00 -6.14 0.02
C GLU A 168 -18.05 -5.96 -1.18
N TYR A 169 -16.76 -5.75 -0.90
CA TYR A 169 -15.72 -5.64 -1.89
C TYR A 169 -14.37 -6.05 -1.30
N ILE A 170 -13.46 -6.47 -2.19
CA ILE A 170 -12.05 -6.68 -1.89
C ILE A 170 -11.26 -5.72 -2.75
N GLU A 171 -10.29 -5.06 -2.15
CA GLU A 171 -9.32 -4.24 -2.86
C GLU A 171 -8.05 -5.06 -3.11
N GLN A 172 -7.64 -5.18 -4.36
CA GLN A 172 -6.30 -5.64 -4.68
C GLN A 172 -5.34 -4.51 -4.38
N THR A 173 -4.52 -4.70 -3.35
CA THR A 173 -3.59 -3.68 -2.86
C THR A 173 -2.15 -4.14 -3.03
N GLN A 174 -1.22 -3.21 -2.93
CA GLN A 174 0.17 -3.53 -2.64
C GLN A 174 0.41 -3.22 -1.16
N LYS A 175 0.76 -4.21 -0.33
CA LYS A 175 0.96 -3.99 1.14
C LYS A 175 2.00 -2.90 1.42
N ARG A 176 2.89 -2.66 0.46
CA ARG A 176 4.08 -1.83 0.61
C ARG A 176 4.11 -0.86 -0.56
N GLU A 177 4.33 0.39 -0.22
CA GLU A 177 4.54 1.50 -1.17
C GLU A 177 5.70 1.23 -2.14
N PHE A 178 6.69 0.44 -1.70
CA PHE A 178 7.84 0.05 -2.51
C PHE A 178 7.90 -1.47 -2.67
N LEU A 179 8.25 -1.91 -3.87
CA LEU A 179 8.53 -3.32 -4.17
C LEU A 179 9.71 -3.79 -3.31
N ARG A 180 9.58 -4.96 -2.70
CA ARG A 180 10.68 -5.62 -1.97
C ARG A 180 11.16 -6.84 -2.72
N ILE A 181 12.46 -6.95 -2.87
CA ILE A 181 13.13 -8.08 -3.47
C ILE A 181 14.18 -8.62 -2.52
N SER A 182 14.36 -9.93 -2.49
CA SER A 182 15.46 -10.60 -1.79
C SER A 182 16.54 -10.93 -2.82
N PRO A 183 17.56 -10.05 -2.99
CA PRO A 183 18.54 -10.21 -4.05
C PRO A 183 19.42 -11.43 -3.78
N PRO A 184 19.62 -12.32 -4.76
CA PRO A 184 20.67 -13.34 -4.68
C PRO A 184 22.05 -12.70 -4.49
N SER A 185 22.98 -13.39 -3.85
CA SER A 185 24.31 -12.87 -3.54
C SER A 185 25.14 -12.44 -4.75
N ARG A 186 24.81 -12.90 -5.96
CA ARG A 186 25.46 -12.44 -7.21
C ARG A 186 25.10 -11.00 -7.61
N HIS A 187 24.04 -10.42 -7.06
CA HIS A 187 23.57 -9.08 -7.42
C HIS A 187 24.01 -7.99 -6.42
N TYR A 188 24.78 -8.35 -5.40
CA TYR A 188 25.41 -7.36 -4.51
C TYR A 188 26.82 -7.81 -4.12
N ASP A 189 27.74 -6.86 -4.09
CA ASP A 189 29.16 -7.07 -3.76
C ASP A 189 29.38 -7.00 -2.24
N TYR A 190 28.75 -6.02 -1.60
CA TYR A 190 29.04 -5.70 -0.20
C TYR A 190 27.82 -5.15 0.51
N VAL A 191 27.63 -5.54 1.76
CA VAL A 191 26.67 -4.91 2.65
C VAL A 191 27.22 -4.88 4.07
N ASN A 192 27.15 -3.72 4.71
CA ASN A 192 27.52 -3.58 6.12
C ASN A 192 26.72 -2.44 6.77
N ILE A 193 26.61 -2.49 8.09
CA ILE A 193 25.98 -1.48 8.92
C ILE A 193 26.99 -1.01 9.96
N ILE A 194 27.14 0.30 10.15
CA ILE A 194 28.03 0.89 11.16
C ILE A 194 27.34 2.04 11.91
N PRO A 195 27.76 2.36 13.15
CA PRO A 195 27.13 3.41 13.93
C PRO A 195 27.24 4.78 13.26
N ASP A 196 26.14 5.55 13.26
CA ASP A 196 26.13 6.95 12.84
C ASP A 196 26.85 7.83 13.88
N SER A 197 28.17 7.87 13.76
CA SER A 197 29.11 8.55 14.67
C SER A 197 30.23 9.17 13.84
N LYS A 198 31.03 10.07 14.43
CA LYS A 198 32.17 10.68 13.71
C LYS A 198 33.14 9.62 13.15
N ALA A 199 33.43 8.57 13.92
CA ALA A 199 34.29 7.48 13.48
C ALA A 199 33.63 6.63 12.38
N GLY A 200 32.35 6.29 12.54
CA GLY A 200 31.59 5.56 11.54
C GLY A 200 31.46 6.33 10.22
N MET A 201 31.19 7.63 10.29
CA MET A 201 31.14 8.50 9.12
C MET A 201 32.48 8.53 8.38
N ASN A 202 33.60 8.74 9.09
CA ASN A 202 34.92 8.68 8.46
C ASN A 202 35.20 7.34 7.78
N ALA A 203 34.79 6.23 8.40
CA ALA A 203 34.92 4.90 7.81
C ALA A 203 34.05 4.72 6.56
N GLY A 204 32.80 5.18 6.60
CA GLY A 204 31.88 5.17 5.44
C GLY A 204 32.37 6.01 4.27
N MET A 205 32.90 7.20 4.56
CA MET A 205 33.48 8.07 3.54
C MET A 205 34.76 7.49 2.94
N LYS A 206 35.59 6.83 3.75
CA LYS A 206 36.78 6.12 3.27
C LYS A 206 36.40 4.95 2.35
N TYR A 207 35.37 4.17 2.71
CA TYR A 207 34.85 3.08 1.87
C TYR A 207 34.47 3.59 0.47
N LEU A 208 33.76 4.72 0.39
CA LEU A 208 33.42 5.33 -0.90
C LEU A 208 34.65 5.85 -1.65
N ALA A 209 35.55 6.57 -0.96
CA ALA A 209 36.72 7.17 -1.58
C ALA A 209 37.70 6.14 -2.16
N THR A 210 37.81 4.96 -1.55
CA THR A 210 38.65 3.86 -2.05
C THR A 210 37.86 2.86 -2.91
N ASN A 211 36.66 3.23 -3.37
CA ASN A 211 35.80 2.37 -4.17
C ASN A 211 35.67 0.95 -3.58
N GLY A 212 35.44 0.83 -2.27
CA GLY A 212 35.24 -0.44 -1.56
C GLY A 212 36.48 -1.21 -1.14
N GLU A 213 37.69 -0.82 -1.55
CA GLU A 213 38.93 -1.50 -1.09
C GLU A 213 39.07 -1.47 0.44
N TYR A 214 38.64 -0.37 1.08
CA TYR A 214 38.50 -0.29 2.51
C TYR A 214 37.13 -0.78 2.96
N ALA A 215 37.07 -1.97 3.57
CA ALA A 215 35.87 -2.49 4.23
C ALA A 215 35.93 -2.23 5.75
N PRO A 216 35.02 -1.42 6.33
CA PRO A 216 34.91 -1.28 7.78
C PRO A 216 34.60 -2.63 8.44
N GLY A 217 35.05 -2.81 9.69
CA GLY A 217 34.71 -4.00 10.46
C GLY A 217 33.20 -4.13 10.67
N TYR A 218 32.71 -5.37 10.77
CA TYR A 218 31.29 -5.66 10.93
C TYR A 218 30.77 -5.35 12.33
N LEU A 219 29.50 -4.95 12.37
CA LEU A 219 28.76 -4.73 13.59
C LEU A 219 28.46 -6.08 14.27
N GLY A 220 29.25 -6.41 15.29
CA GLY A 220 29.21 -7.72 15.96
C GLY A 220 30.59 -8.35 16.22
N GLY A 221 31.64 -7.84 15.56
CA GLY A 221 33.03 -8.29 15.72
C GLY A 221 33.64 -8.79 14.42
N LYS A 222 34.85 -9.36 14.49
CA LYS A 222 35.56 -9.89 13.30
C LYS A 222 34.87 -11.10 12.67
N ASP A 223 34.11 -11.86 13.47
CA ASP A 223 33.46 -13.11 13.03
C ASP A 223 31.99 -12.90 12.63
N SER A 224 31.43 -11.70 12.82
CA SER A 224 30.04 -11.42 12.42
C SER A 224 29.98 -11.08 10.94
N ASN A 225 28.96 -11.60 10.25
CA ASN A 225 28.64 -11.22 8.89
C ASN A 225 27.32 -10.46 8.85
N VAL A 226 27.18 -9.61 7.85
CA VAL A 226 25.94 -8.91 7.53
C VAL A 226 25.46 -9.42 6.18
N ILE A 227 24.21 -9.88 6.13
CA ILE A 227 23.58 -10.45 4.95
C ILE A 227 22.40 -9.55 4.57
N LEU A 228 22.27 -9.26 3.28
CA LEU A 228 21.12 -8.51 2.75
C LEU A 228 19.95 -9.49 2.58
N SER A 229 18.91 -9.37 3.42
CA SER A 229 17.74 -10.24 3.35
C SER A 229 16.72 -9.74 2.31
N ASP A 230 16.44 -8.43 2.32
CA ASP A 230 15.59 -7.78 1.33
C ASP A 230 15.94 -6.29 1.18
N ILE A 231 15.57 -5.71 0.03
CA ILE A 231 15.74 -4.30 -0.32
C ILE A 231 14.52 -3.80 -1.10
N SER A 232 14.22 -2.51 -0.95
CA SER A 232 13.17 -1.74 -1.64
C SER A 232 13.56 -0.28 -1.77
N GLY A 233 12.81 0.50 -2.55
CA GLY A 233 12.92 1.96 -2.56
C GLY A 233 12.85 2.61 -1.16
N GLY A 234 12.08 2.03 -0.23
CA GLY A 234 11.92 2.59 1.13
C GLY A 234 12.99 2.19 2.16
N GLY A 235 13.80 1.17 1.88
CA GLY A 235 14.77 0.65 2.86
C GLY A 235 15.18 -0.80 2.64
N ILE A 236 15.86 -1.36 3.65
CA ILE A 236 16.47 -2.70 3.60
C ILE A 236 16.21 -3.51 4.87
N SER A 237 16.20 -4.83 4.72
CA SER A 237 16.32 -5.78 5.82
C SER A 237 17.70 -6.43 5.80
N LEU A 238 18.38 -6.39 6.95
CA LEU A 238 19.67 -7.03 7.17
C LEU A 238 19.55 -8.17 8.18
N GLU A 239 20.30 -9.24 7.95
CA GLU A 239 20.54 -10.29 8.94
C GLU A 239 22.00 -10.21 9.42
N LEU A 240 22.19 -10.20 10.73
CA LEU A 240 23.49 -10.19 11.38
C LEU A 240 23.71 -11.54 12.06
N THR A 241 24.85 -12.14 11.80
CA THR A 241 25.23 -13.43 12.39
C THR A 241 26.09 -13.26 13.64
N HIS A 242 26.21 -14.33 14.43
CA HIS A 242 26.98 -14.38 15.67
C HIS A 242 26.58 -13.29 16.70
N MET A 243 25.28 -13.00 16.76
CA MET A 243 24.65 -12.05 17.67
C MET A 243 24.22 -12.74 18.98
N SER A 244 25.21 -13.04 19.84
CA SER A 244 24.93 -13.53 21.19
C SER A 244 24.29 -12.45 22.07
N SER A 245 23.58 -12.84 23.14
CA SER A 245 22.95 -11.90 24.08
C SER A 245 23.91 -10.84 24.62
N LYS A 246 25.17 -11.22 24.87
CA LYS A 246 26.23 -10.31 25.33
C LYS A 246 26.62 -9.28 24.26
N ARG A 247 26.70 -9.70 22.99
CA ARG A 247 27.02 -8.81 21.86
C ARG A 247 25.86 -7.87 21.55
N ALA A 248 24.64 -8.39 21.54
CA ALA A 248 23.42 -7.60 21.38
C ALA A 248 23.29 -6.50 22.44
N ALA A 249 23.53 -6.83 23.72
CA ALA A 249 23.49 -5.86 24.81
C ALA A 249 24.55 -4.74 24.66
N LYS A 250 25.74 -5.06 24.12
CA LYS A 250 26.81 -4.08 23.91
C LYS A 250 26.52 -3.12 22.76
N LEU A 251 25.82 -3.58 21.73
CA LEU A 251 25.52 -2.80 20.52
C LEU A 251 24.41 -1.77 20.71
N GLN A 252 23.62 -1.89 21.79
CA GLN A 252 22.54 -0.95 22.16
C GLN A 252 21.62 -0.60 20.98
N LEU A 253 21.22 -1.62 20.19
CA LEU A 253 20.35 -1.43 19.03
C LEU A 253 18.96 -1.00 19.50
N ASN A 254 18.60 0.25 19.21
CA ASN A 254 17.30 0.80 19.59
C ASN A 254 16.47 1.19 18.37
N LYS A 255 15.15 0.96 18.44
CA LYS A 255 14.22 1.44 17.41
C LYS A 255 14.27 2.97 17.35
N GLY A 256 14.32 3.51 16.14
CA GLY A 256 14.43 4.95 15.88
C GLY A 256 15.87 5.49 15.85
N GLN A 257 16.87 4.68 16.21
CA GLN A 257 18.27 5.05 16.12
C GLN A 257 18.76 5.06 14.67
N ASN A 258 19.65 6.01 14.36
CA ASN A 258 20.29 6.10 13.05
C ASN A 258 21.55 5.24 12.96
N PHE A 259 21.76 4.66 11.80
CA PHE A 259 22.94 3.90 11.43
C PHE A 259 23.34 4.23 9.99
N LEU A 260 24.63 4.10 9.69
CA LEU A 260 25.12 4.16 8.33
C LEU A 260 25.08 2.77 7.72
N VAL A 261 24.59 2.68 6.49
CA VAL A 261 24.64 1.46 5.68
C VAL A 261 25.58 1.70 4.52
N LEU A 262 26.53 0.80 4.36
CA LEU A 262 27.40 0.71 3.20
C LEU A 262 26.88 -0.41 2.32
N LEU A 263 26.65 -0.11 1.05
CA LEU A 263 26.01 -1.05 0.13
C LEU A 263 26.72 -0.98 -1.23
N GLY A 264 27.21 -2.11 -1.72
CA GLY A 264 27.73 -2.28 -3.06
C GLY A 264 26.76 -3.15 -3.85
N LEU A 265 26.05 -2.58 -4.81
CA LEU A 265 25.10 -3.30 -5.67
C LEU A 265 25.71 -3.53 -7.04
N VAL A 266 25.38 -4.65 -7.67
CA VAL A 266 25.72 -4.88 -9.07
C VAL A 266 24.68 -4.16 -9.92
N ASP A 267 25.15 -3.32 -10.84
CA ASP A 267 24.30 -2.66 -11.82
C ASP A 267 23.78 -3.68 -12.84
N THR A 268 22.45 -3.76 -12.96
CA THR A 268 21.73 -4.70 -13.84
C THR A 268 21.98 -4.43 -15.34
N GLY A 269 22.48 -3.24 -15.70
CA GLY A 269 22.88 -2.91 -17.08
C GLY A 269 24.34 -3.24 -17.41
N ASN A 270 25.28 -2.56 -16.75
CA ASN A 270 26.70 -2.61 -17.11
C ASN A 270 27.52 -3.66 -16.33
N ARG A 271 26.90 -4.41 -15.40
CA ARG A 271 27.55 -5.36 -14.47
C ARG A 271 28.67 -4.75 -13.60
N GLY A 272 28.73 -3.42 -13.50
CA GLY A 272 29.63 -2.71 -12.60
C GLY A 272 29.11 -2.72 -11.16
N ILE A 273 29.99 -2.47 -10.18
CA ILE A 273 29.59 -2.33 -8.78
C ILE A 273 29.37 -0.86 -8.47
N VAL A 274 28.14 -0.50 -8.09
CA VAL A 274 27.78 0.84 -7.62
C VAL A 274 27.75 0.84 -6.11
N ARG A 275 28.48 1.79 -5.50
CA ARG A 275 28.64 1.88 -4.05
C ARG A 275 27.84 3.04 -3.50
N HIS A 276 27.09 2.75 -2.45
CA HIS A 276 26.21 3.67 -1.78
C HIS A 276 26.55 3.76 -0.29
N LEU A 277 26.35 4.96 0.25
CA LEU A 277 26.36 5.21 1.68
C LEU A 277 25.03 5.87 2.03
N PHE A 278 24.27 5.21 2.89
CA PHE A 278 23.00 5.69 3.38
C PHE A 278 23.07 5.99 4.87
N VAL A 279 22.45 7.09 5.30
CA VAL A 279 21.95 7.20 6.67
C VAL A 279 20.59 6.52 6.68
N THR A 280 20.42 5.61 7.62
CA THR A 280 19.22 4.79 7.78
C THR A 280 18.72 4.86 9.21
N LYS A 281 17.44 4.55 9.41
CA LYS A 281 16.82 4.50 10.73
C LYS A 281 16.27 3.12 11.03
N ILE A 282 16.54 2.62 12.22
CA ILE A 282 16.00 1.33 12.66
C ILE A 282 14.49 1.43 12.85
N ARG A 283 13.72 0.63 12.11
CA ARG A 283 12.26 0.53 12.23
C ARG A 283 11.83 -0.76 12.92
N ARG A 284 12.57 -1.85 12.72
CA ARG A 284 12.31 -3.15 13.33
C ARG A 284 13.62 -3.78 13.78
N ILE A 285 13.57 -4.41 14.95
CA ILE A 285 14.65 -5.24 15.48
C ILE A 285 14.03 -6.56 15.91
N PHE A 286 14.64 -7.66 15.51
CA PHE A 286 14.38 -8.97 16.05
C PHE A 286 15.71 -9.61 16.37
N ILE A 287 15.89 -10.15 17.58
CA ILE A 287 17.13 -10.79 17.99
C ILE A 287 16.75 -12.19 18.46
N ASP A 288 17.39 -13.19 17.87
CA ASP A 288 17.32 -14.58 18.28
C ASP A 288 18.72 -15.01 18.79
N PRO A 289 18.96 -14.91 20.10
CA PRO A 289 20.25 -15.29 20.67
C PRO A 289 20.51 -16.80 20.60
N THR A 290 19.48 -17.64 20.46
CA THR A 290 19.63 -19.10 20.40
C THR A 290 20.24 -19.54 19.09
N GLN A 291 19.83 -18.88 18.00
CA GLN A 291 20.44 -19.06 16.67
C GLN A 291 21.63 -18.13 16.43
N GLY A 292 21.90 -17.21 17.37
CA GLY A 292 22.93 -16.19 17.22
C GLY A 292 22.67 -15.25 16.05
N ARG A 293 21.40 -14.94 15.76
CA ARG A 293 20.99 -14.10 14.63
C ARG A 293 20.27 -12.84 15.10
N ALA A 294 20.42 -11.76 14.36
CA ALA A 294 19.57 -10.59 14.53
C ALA A 294 19.09 -10.11 13.16
N GLN A 295 17.81 -9.78 13.05
CA GLN A 295 17.21 -9.17 11.88
C GLN A 295 16.89 -7.71 12.15
N LEU A 296 17.38 -6.82 11.28
CA LEU A 296 17.17 -5.39 11.35
C LEU A 296 16.42 -4.91 10.11
N GLY A 297 15.29 -4.24 10.32
CA GLY A 297 14.60 -3.50 9.28
C GLY A 297 14.96 -2.01 9.36
N LEU A 298 15.57 -1.48 8.31
CA LEU A 298 16.11 -0.13 8.21
C LEU A 298 15.36 0.65 7.13
N SER A 299 14.96 1.89 7.42
CA SER A 299 14.44 2.82 6.39
C SER A 299 15.54 3.76 5.92
N PHE A 300 15.55 4.10 4.63
CA PHE A 300 16.45 5.14 4.12
C PHE A 300 16.01 6.52 4.62
N GLU A 301 16.95 7.33 5.09
CA GLU A 301 16.70 8.71 5.54
C GLU A 301 17.46 9.71 4.68
N SER A 302 18.70 9.37 4.30
CA SER A 302 19.46 10.14 3.32
C SER A 302 20.53 9.32 2.63
N LYS A 303 20.87 9.72 1.40
CA LYS A 303 21.98 9.15 0.62
C LYS A 303 23.10 10.16 0.46
N PHE A 304 24.34 9.67 0.49
CA PHE A 304 25.51 10.48 0.17
C PHE A 304 25.61 10.73 -1.34
N MET A 305 25.73 11.99 -1.74
CA MET A 305 25.72 12.44 -3.14
C MET A 305 27.05 13.06 -3.58
N GLY A 306 28.14 12.75 -2.90
CA GLY A 306 29.46 13.34 -3.14
C GLY A 306 29.73 14.58 -2.28
N TYR A 307 30.75 15.34 -2.67
CA TYR A 307 31.10 16.59 -2.01
C TYR A 307 30.63 17.77 -2.86
N ASP A 308 30.19 18.82 -2.18
CA ASP A 308 29.90 20.09 -2.80
C ASP A 308 31.21 20.73 -3.30
N GLU A 309 31.22 21.22 -4.55
CA GLU A 309 32.44 21.67 -5.22
C GLU A 309 33.03 22.93 -4.55
N ASP A 310 32.16 23.82 -4.06
CA ASP A 310 32.53 25.11 -3.47
C ASP A 310 32.92 24.97 -2.00
N THR A 311 32.07 24.29 -1.22
CA THR A 311 32.23 24.20 0.24
C THR A 311 33.09 23.02 0.68
N LYS A 312 33.38 22.07 -0.21
CA LYS A 312 34.04 20.78 0.06
C LYS A 312 33.34 19.97 1.18
N LYS A 313 32.09 20.28 1.48
CA LYS A 313 31.29 19.58 2.50
C LYS A 313 30.56 18.39 1.89
N PRO A 314 30.32 17.32 2.67
CA PRO A 314 29.56 16.17 2.17
C PRO A 314 28.11 16.57 1.87
N ARG A 315 27.66 16.28 0.66
CA ARG A 315 26.30 16.53 0.20
C ARG A 315 25.44 15.29 0.44
N TRP A 316 24.28 15.50 1.03
CA TRP A 316 23.31 14.45 1.34
C TRP A 316 21.95 14.78 0.74
N GLU A 317 21.38 13.82 0.04
CA GLU A 317 19.99 13.87 -0.41
C GLU A 317 19.11 13.25 0.67
N ARG A 318 18.05 13.96 1.09
CA ARG A 318 17.15 13.49 2.16
C ARG A 318 15.84 12.97 1.59
N TYR A 319 15.37 11.85 2.11
CA TYR A 319 14.14 11.22 1.69
C TYR A 319 13.05 11.45 2.75
N LYS A 320 12.15 12.41 2.52
CA LYS A 320 11.02 12.71 3.43
C LYS A 320 9.80 11.83 3.09
N ASN A 321 9.96 10.52 3.24
CA ASN A 321 8.96 9.46 2.99
C ASN A 321 8.81 8.95 1.55
N GLU A 322 9.39 9.60 0.54
CA GLU A 322 9.30 9.17 -0.87
C GLU A 322 10.23 8.00 -1.23
N GLY A 323 10.98 7.47 -0.27
CA GLY A 323 12.02 6.46 -0.53
C GLY A 323 13.18 7.01 -1.35
N CYS A 324 14.11 6.14 -1.73
CA CYS A 324 15.21 6.44 -2.62
C CYS A 324 14.83 5.97 -4.04
N PRO A 325 14.57 6.88 -4.99
CA PRO A 325 14.13 6.51 -6.35
C PRO A 325 15.08 5.55 -7.05
N GLU A 326 16.39 5.77 -6.90
CA GLU A 326 17.42 4.88 -7.49
C GLU A 326 17.37 3.46 -6.95
N MET A 327 17.02 3.28 -5.67
CA MET A 327 16.83 1.95 -5.11
C MET A 327 15.53 1.32 -5.58
N ASP A 328 14.47 2.13 -5.77
CA ASP A 328 13.21 1.63 -6.34
C ASP A 328 13.42 1.11 -7.76
N ASP A 329 14.06 1.92 -8.62
CA ASP A 329 14.44 1.56 -9.99
C ASP A 329 15.33 0.31 -10.03
N TRP A 330 16.37 0.26 -9.18
CA TRP A 330 17.25 -0.91 -9.11
C TRP A 330 16.47 -2.17 -8.69
N THR A 331 15.59 -2.08 -7.69
CA THR A 331 14.78 -3.23 -7.27
C THR A 331 13.78 -3.68 -8.33
N TYR A 332 13.21 -2.74 -9.07
CA TYR A 332 12.30 -3.04 -10.17
C TYR A 332 13.03 -3.73 -11.34
N ASN A 333 14.20 -3.21 -11.73
CA ASN A 333 15.02 -3.81 -12.78
C ASN A 333 15.50 -5.21 -12.41
N LEU A 334 15.97 -5.39 -11.16
CA LEU A 334 16.34 -6.72 -10.67
C LEU A 334 15.14 -7.67 -10.66
N TYR A 335 13.97 -7.19 -10.25
CA TYR A 335 12.76 -8.00 -10.29
C TYR A 335 12.43 -8.49 -11.72
N LEU A 336 12.55 -7.62 -12.73
CA LEU A 336 12.36 -8.00 -14.13
C LEU A 336 13.45 -8.97 -14.62
N GLU A 337 14.70 -8.81 -14.19
CA GLU A 337 15.80 -9.71 -14.53
C GLU A 337 15.57 -11.11 -13.96
N LEU A 338 15.29 -11.23 -12.66
CA LEU A 338 14.95 -12.52 -12.04
C LEU A 338 13.70 -13.16 -12.67
N TYR A 339 12.72 -12.34 -13.07
CA TYR A 339 11.54 -12.82 -13.77
C TYR A 339 11.86 -13.40 -15.16
N ARG A 340 12.84 -12.84 -15.88
CA ARG A 340 13.30 -13.37 -17.17
C ARG A 340 14.08 -14.66 -16.98
N GLU A 341 15.00 -14.69 -16.02
CA GLU A 341 15.80 -15.89 -15.70
C GLU A 341 14.93 -17.10 -15.30
N GLY A 342 13.80 -16.87 -14.63
CA GLY A 342 12.89 -17.95 -14.23
C GLY A 342 11.95 -18.45 -15.34
N ASN A 343 11.97 -17.85 -16.53
CA ASN A 343 11.21 -18.29 -17.71
C ASN A 343 12.08 -19.02 -18.76
N GLU A 344 13.39 -19.14 -18.50
CA GLU A 344 14.29 -20.10 -19.16
C GLU A 344 14.35 -21.40 -18.34
#